data_AF-A0A3E0QRJ7-F1
#
_entry.id   AF-A0A3E0QRJ7-F1
#
_cell.length_a   1.000
_cell.length_b   1.000
_cell.length_c   1.000
_cell.angle_alpha   90.00
_cell.angle_beta   90.00
_cell.angle_gamma   90.00
#
_symmetry.space_group_name_H-M   'P 1'
#
loop_
_entity.id
_entity.type
_entity.pdbx_description
1 polymer ?
#
loop_
_entity_poly.entity_id
_entity_poly.type
_entity_poly.pdbx_seq_one_letter_code
_entity_poly.pdbx_strand_id
1 'polypeptide(L)' 'MAETAKKKHPEKWERAKRKARKKMGGHSARAMQLATKYYKEMGGKYEGKKSSKNKLSKWSKEDWQTREEYEKKK' A
#
# COMPACT_ATOMS: atom_id res chain seq x y z
N MET A 1 -3.70 -16.85 2.62
CA MET A 1 -4.20 -15.58 2.05
C MET A 1 -3.41 -14.42 2.64
N ALA A 2 -3.12 -13.35 1.90
CA ALA A 2 -2.42 -12.18 2.46
C ALA A 2 -3.41 -11.42 3.35
N GLU A 3 -3.24 -11.52 4.66
CA GLU A 3 -4.05 -10.82 5.65
C GLU A 3 -3.94 -9.31 5.40
N THR A 4 -5.08 -8.64 5.25
CA THR A 4 -5.12 -7.18 5.08
C THR A 4 -4.66 -6.52 6.38
N ALA A 5 -3.70 -5.60 6.29
CA ALA A 5 -3.14 -4.96 7.47
C ALA A 5 -4.22 -4.15 8.21
N LYS A 6 -4.55 -4.57 9.43
CA LYS A 6 -5.49 -3.84 10.30
C LYS A 6 -4.80 -2.59 10.85
N LYS A 7 -5.51 -1.46 10.89
CA LYS A 7 -4.99 -0.19 11.41
C LYS A 7 -5.25 -0.14 12.92
N LYS A 8 -4.22 0.01 13.76
CA LYS A 8 -4.37 0.09 15.23
C LYS A 8 -5.16 1.31 15.69
N HIS A 9 -5.09 2.39 14.91
CA HIS A 9 -5.71 3.66 15.26
C HIS A 9 -6.63 4.11 14.13
N PRO A 10 -7.90 3.66 14.10
CA PRO A 10 -8.85 4.05 13.06
C PRO A 10 -9.13 5.56 13.08
N GLU A 11 -9.18 6.19 14.26
CA GLU A 11 -9.45 7.63 14.40
C GLU A 11 -8.36 8.50 13.75
N LYS A 12 -7.09 8.13 13.96
CA LYS A 12 -5.95 8.79 13.31
C LYS A 12 -6.01 8.63 11.79
N TRP A 13 -6.52 7.49 11.30
CA TRP A 13 -6.69 7.24 9.88
C TRP A 13 -7.77 8.12 9.26
N GLU A 14 -8.93 8.25 9.91
CA GLU A 14 -9.99 9.16 9.45
C GLU A 14 -9.51 10.61 9.42
N ARG A 15 -8.78 11.06 10.45
CA ARG A 15 -8.18 12.41 10.49
C ARG A 15 -7.19 12.62 9.34
N ALA A 16 -6.33 11.63 9.08
CA ALA A 16 -5.38 11.66 7.96
C ALA A 16 -6.09 11.74 6.61
N LYS A 17 -7.11 10.91 6.38
CA LYS A 17 -7.91 10.91 5.15
C LYS A 17 -8.58 12.27 4.94
N ARG A 18 -9.22 12.82 5.97
CA ARG A 18 -9.88 14.14 5.89
C ARG A 18 -8.87 15.24 5.54
N LYS A 19 -7.69 15.25 6.19
CA LYS A 19 -6.63 16.21 5.93
C LYS A 19 -6.11 16.10 4.49
N ALA A 20 -5.87 14.89 4.01
CA ALA A 20 -5.38 14.67 2.66
C ALA A 20 -6.42 15.00 1.58
N ARG A 21 -7.69 14.64 1.80
CA ARG A 21 -8.80 14.99 0.90
C ARG A 21 -8.99 16.51 0.81
N LYS A 22 -8.95 17.22 1.94
CA LYS A 22 -9.02 18.69 1.96
C LYS A 22 -7.87 19.34 1.18
N LYS A 23 -6.66 18.76 1.25
CA LYS A 23 -5.49 19.28 0.53
C LYS A 23 -5.51 18.99 -0.98
N MET A 24 -6.01 17.82 -1.37
CA MET A 24 -5.96 17.35 -2.77
C MET A 24 -7.27 17.54 -3.54
N GLY A 25 -8.28 18.17 -2.92
CA GLY A 25 -9.55 18.50 -3.58
C GLY A 25 -10.49 17.31 -3.83
N GLY A 26 -10.25 16.13 -3.25
CA GLY A 26 -11.11 14.96 -3.49
C GLY A 26 -10.52 13.62 -3.09
N HIS A 27 -11.19 12.54 -3.50
CA HIS A 27 -10.71 11.17 -3.34
C HIS A 27 -9.87 10.78 -4.55
N SER A 28 -8.58 11.13 -4.52
CA SER A 28 -7.62 10.70 -5.55
C SER A 28 -6.62 9.70 -4.98
N ALA A 29 -5.95 8.93 -5.86
CA ALA A 29 -4.87 8.03 -5.47
C ALA A 29 -3.77 8.76 -4.69
N ARG A 30 -3.40 9.96 -5.16
CA ARG A 30 -2.41 10.83 -4.52
C ARG A 30 -2.87 11.36 -3.16
N ALA A 31 -4.17 11.60 -2.99
CA ALA A 31 -4.75 11.91 -1.67
C ALA A 31 -4.62 10.74 -0.68
N MET A 32 -4.83 9.50 -1.13
CA MET A 32 -4.70 8.33 -0.24
C MET A 32 -3.25 7.99 0.11
N GLN A 33 -2.32 8.21 -0.84
CA GLN A 33 -0.88 8.15 -0.56
C GLN A 33 -0.49 9.18 0.50
N LEU A 34 -0.96 10.42 0.36
CA LEU A 34 -0.71 11.48 1.34
C LEU A 34 -1.38 11.19 2.70
N ALA A 35 -2.59 10.63 2.71
CA ALA A 35 -3.25 10.19 3.94
C ALA A 35 -2.40 9.13 4.66
N THR A 36 -1.79 8.21 3.92
CA THR A 36 -0.89 7.19 4.50
C THR A 36 0.37 7.82 5.10
N LYS A 37 0.92 8.86 4.47
CA LYS A 37 2.03 9.65 5.03
C LYS A 37 1.62 10.32 6.33
N TYR A 38 0.52 11.08 6.34
CA TYR A 38 0.01 11.73 7.55
C TYR A 38 -0.31 10.73 8.66
N TYR A 39 -0.86 9.57 8.31
CA TYR A 39 -1.15 8.52 9.28
C TYR A 39 0.12 8.06 10.01
N LYS A 40 1.20 7.82 9.27
CA LYS A 40 2.50 7.43 9.85
C LYS A 40 3.11 8.56 10.67
N GLU A 41 3.07 9.81 10.17
CA GLU A 41 3.57 10.99 10.89
C GLU A 41 2.84 11.23 12.22
N MET A 42 1.53 10.94 12.29
CA MET A 42 0.74 11.01 13.53
C MET A 42 0.96 9.79 14.47
N GLY A 43 1.95 8.95 14.20
CA GLY A 43 2.23 7.74 14.98
C GLY A 43 1.21 6.63 14.76
N GLY A 44 0.54 6.60 13.60
CA GLY A 44 -0.35 5.52 13.20
C GLY A 44 0.43 4.23 12.94
N LYS A 45 0.05 3.15 13.63
CA LYS A 45 0.66 1.82 13.50
C LYS A 45 -0.34 0.84 12.88
N TYR A 46 0.21 -0.19 12.25
CA TYR A 46 -0.57 -1.33 11.76
C TYR A 46 -0.44 -2.49 12.74
N GLU A 47 -1.47 -3.31 12.82
CA GLU A 47 -1.44 -4.57 13.54
C GLU A 47 -0.74 -5.63 12.72
N GLY A 48 -0.03 -6.52 13.41
CA GLY A 48 0.73 -7.58 12.80
C GLY A 48 2.13 -7.17 12.33
N LYS A 49 3.00 -8.16 12.21
CA LYS A 49 4.31 -8.02 11.60
C LYS A 49 4.13 -8.05 10.08
N LYS A 50 4.90 -7.22 9.35
CA LYS A 50 4.96 -7.34 7.88
C LYS A 50 5.51 -8.73 7.55
N SER A 51 4.69 -9.59 6.94
CA SER A 51 5.17 -10.88 6.47
C SER A 51 6.18 -10.69 5.34
N SER A 52 7.30 -11.42 5.43
CA SER A 52 8.32 -11.51 4.38
C SER A 52 7.86 -12.29 3.15
N LYS A 53 6.73 -13.02 3.25
CA LYS A 53 6.14 -13.85 2.18
C LYS A 53 4.78 -13.30 1.74
N ASN A 54 4.68 -12.02 1.43
CA ASN A 54 3.46 -11.39 0.91
C ASN A 54 3.36 -11.45 -0.62
N LYS A 55 2.18 -11.19 -1.20
CA LYS A 55 1.97 -11.26 -2.66
C LYS A 55 2.92 -10.34 -3.44
N LEU A 56 3.20 -9.14 -2.93
CA LEU A 56 4.15 -8.22 -3.54
C LEU A 56 5.57 -8.80 -3.55
N SER A 57 6.02 -9.43 -2.45
CA SER A 57 7.33 -10.09 -2.39
C SER A 57 7.44 -11.30 -3.31
N LYS A 58 6.33 -11.95 -3.66
CA LYS A 58 6.31 -13.00 -4.70
C LYS A 58 6.42 -12.37 -6.08
N TRP A 59 5.57 -11.37 -6.36
CA TRP A 59 5.54 -10.64 -7.63
C TRP A 59 6.90 -10.02 -7.95
N SER A 60 7.59 -9.43 -6.97
CA SER A 60 8.94 -8.87 -7.14
C SER A 60 10.06 -9.91 -7.33
N LYS A 61 9.81 -11.18 -7.01
CA LYS A 61 10.78 -12.28 -7.20
C LYS A 61 10.52 -13.08 -8.47
N GLU A 62 9.38 -12.85 -9.11
CA GLU A 62 8.99 -13.55 -10.31
C GLU A 62 9.83 -13.05 -11.48
N ASP A 63 10.31 -13.97 -12.32
CA ASP A 63 11.11 -13.67 -13.49
C ASP A 63 10.16 -13.26 -14.62
N TRP A 64 9.89 -11.96 -14.71
CA TRP A 64 8.99 -11.41 -15.72
C TRP A 64 9.72 -11.36 -17.06
N GLN A 65 9.27 -12.18 -17.99
CA GLN A 65 9.76 -12.16 -19.37
C GLN A 65 8.78 -11.38 -20.25
N THR A 66 9.30 -10.70 -21.26
CA THR A 66 8.45 -10.17 -22.34
C THR A 66 7.97 -11.31 -23.24
N ARG A 67 6.92 -11.05 -24.02
CA ARG A 67 6.34 -12.05 -24.93
C ARG A 67 7.41 -12.61 -25.89
N GLU A 68 8.24 -11.75 -26.44
CA GLU A 68 9.29 -12.13 -27.38
C GLU A 68 10.36 -13.01 -26.72
N GLU A 69 10.76 -12.68 -25.49
CA GLU A 69 11.71 -13.49 -24.71
C GLU A 69 11.14 -14.86 -24.36
N TYR A 70 9.84 -14.94 -24.07
CA TYR A 70 9.16 -16.21 -23.84
C TYR A 70 9.09 -17.08 -25.11
N GLU A 71 8.72 -16.47 -26.24
CA GLU A 71 8.62 -17.17 -27.53
C GLU A 71 9.98 -17.65 -28.06
N LYS A 72 11.09 -16.94 -27.78
CA LYS A 72 12.46 -17.35 -28.14
C LYS A 72 13.02 -18.49 -27.28
N LYS A 73 12.50 -18.69 -26.07
CA LYS A 73 12.97 -19.70 -25.11
C LYS A 73 12.21 -21.03 -25.22
N LYS A 74 11.10 -21.04 -25.98
CA LYS A 74 10.27 -22.20 -26.29
C LYS A 74 10.85 -22.97 -27.47
#